data_AF-A0A3C0DSW2-F1
#
_entry.id   AF-A0A3C0DSW2-F1
#
_cell.length_a   1.000
_cell.length_b   1.000
_cell.length_c   1.000
_cell.angle_alpha   90.00
_cell.angle_beta   90.00
_cell.angle_gamma   90.00
#
_symmetry.space_group_name_H-M   'P 1'
#
loop_
_entity.id
_entity.type
_entity.pdbx_description
1 polymer ?
#
loop_
_entity_poly.entity_id
_entity_poly.type
_entity_poly.pdbx_seq_one_letter_code
_entity_poly.pdbx_strand_id
1 'polypeptide(L)'
;TVMSNHGAKNIGDPQATFGVTLGNPLWEELRDIALKAGSSFMLNVTLNEQRNITNVFAGDIVKAHKVGCEFVKKSAMQRVEKPFEIVVTTNSGYPLDLNLYQGVKGMSAGARILKEGGTLILAAECREGVPGGSPLDKLLRSAGSIEEVLTMLSTPGFVRPEQWQAQIQALVQQKAEVLVHSLLEEKTVAACHLKSCPDISVEVTRRLNMLGSEARVAVLPQGPLTIPYLD
;
A
#
# COMPACT_ATOMS: atom_id res chain seq x y z
N THR A 1 -22.16 -1.07 -3.15
CA THR A 1 -21.20 -1.38 -4.24
C THR A 1 -19.76 -1.24 -3.80
N VAL A 2 -19.27 -0.06 -3.38
CA VAL A 2 -17.86 0.14 -2.94
C VAL A 2 -17.43 -0.86 -1.86
N MET A 3 -18.21 -0.98 -0.78
CA MET A 3 -17.91 -1.94 0.30
C MET A 3 -17.86 -3.40 -0.14
N SER A 4 -18.68 -3.77 -1.14
CA SER A 4 -18.70 -5.13 -1.68
C SER A 4 -17.43 -5.39 -2.49
N ASN A 5 -17.08 -4.45 -3.37
CA ASN A 5 -15.87 -4.52 -4.16
C ASN A 5 -14.62 -4.56 -3.28
N HIS A 6 -14.57 -3.74 -2.21
CA HIS A 6 -13.49 -3.71 -1.23
C HIS A 6 -13.72 -4.70 -0.06
N GLY A 7 -14.42 -5.80 -0.33
CA GLY A 7 -14.65 -6.87 0.64
C GLY A 7 -13.37 -7.69 0.87
N ALA A 8 -13.33 -8.41 2.01
CA ALA A 8 -12.15 -9.14 2.44
C ALA A 8 -11.60 -10.12 1.40
N LYS A 9 -12.51 -10.80 0.68
CA LYS A 9 -12.16 -11.71 -0.41
C LYS A 9 -11.38 -11.01 -1.53
N ASN A 10 -11.89 -9.89 -2.03
CA ASN A 10 -11.29 -9.20 -3.17
C ASN A 10 -9.96 -8.53 -2.79
N ILE A 11 -9.88 -7.93 -1.60
CA ILE A 11 -8.64 -7.30 -1.10
C ILE A 11 -7.56 -8.35 -0.80
N GLY A 12 -7.97 -9.53 -0.31
CA GLY A 12 -7.04 -10.64 -0.02
C GLY A 12 -6.62 -11.45 -1.25
N ASP A 13 -7.13 -11.12 -2.43
CA ASP A 13 -6.76 -11.82 -3.65
C ASP A 13 -5.32 -11.46 -4.07
N PRO A 14 -4.42 -12.42 -4.36
CA PRO A 14 -3.05 -12.13 -4.78
C PRO A 14 -2.95 -11.25 -6.03
N GLN A 15 -3.97 -11.27 -6.91
CA GLN A 15 -4.03 -10.44 -8.11
C GLN A 15 -4.52 -9.01 -7.82
N ALA A 16 -5.07 -8.74 -6.64
CA ALA A 16 -5.46 -7.41 -6.18
C ALA A 16 -4.23 -6.56 -5.76
N THR A 17 -3.29 -6.41 -6.69
CA THR A 17 -1.99 -5.77 -6.45
C THR A 17 -1.65 -4.73 -7.51
N PHE A 18 -0.58 -3.98 -7.26
CA PHE A 18 -0.18 -2.86 -8.10
C PHE A 18 0.18 -3.28 -9.54
N GLY A 19 -0.38 -2.57 -10.50
CA GLY A 19 -0.08 -2.76 -11.93
C GLY A 19 -0.73 -4.00 -12.54
N VAL A 20 -1.67 -4.63 -11.84
CA VAL A 20 -2.45 -5.79 -12.32
C VAL A 20 -3.90 -5.39 -12.53
N THR A 21 -4.40 -5.63 -13.74
CA THR A 21 -5.79 -5.36 -14.15
C THR A 21 -6.51 -6.65 -14.49
N LEU A 22 -5.98 -7.45 -15.41
CA LEU A 22 -6.53 -8.77 -15.76
C LEU A 22 -6.35 -9.76 -14.61
N GLY A 23 -7.44 -10.43 -14.24
CA GLY A 23 -7.50 -11.33 -13.09
C GLY A 23 -7.53 -10.62 -11.74
N ASN A 24 -7.47 -9.28 -11.69
CA ASN A 24 -7.64 -8.52 -10.46
C ASN A 24 -9.15 -8.32 -10.19
N PRO A 25 -9.73 -8.96 -9.16
CA PRO A 25 -11.17 -8.91 -8.94
C PRO A 25 -11.68 -7.50 -8.63
N LEU A 26 -10.85 -6.66 -8.01
CA LEU A 26 -11.21 -5.25 -7.76
C LEU A 26 -11.41 -4.52 -9.09
N TRP A 27 -10.42 -4.63 -9.98
CA TRP A 27 -10.43 -3.92 -11.25
C TRP A 27 -11.49 -4.46 -12.21
N GLU A 28 -11.66 -5.78 -12.29
CA GLU A 28 -12.63 -6.40 -13.20
C GLU A 28 -14.08 -6.05 -12.85
N GLU A 29 -14.43 -6.02 -11.56
CA GLU A 29 -15.76 -5.57 -11.14
C GLU A 29 -15.99 -4.09 -11.49
N LEU A 30 -15.00 -3.22 -11.29
CA LEU A 30 -15.08 -1.82 -11.67
C LEU A 30 -15.22 -1.62 -13.18
N ARG A 31 -14.45 -2.38 -13.98
CA ARG A 31 -14.58 -2.42 -15.45
C ARG A 31 -16.00 -2.81 -15.85
N ASP A 32 -16.54 -3.87 -15.28
CA ASP A 32 -17.86 -4.39 -15.65
C ASP A 32 -18.98 -3.41 -15.26
N ILE A 33 -18.84 -2.73 -14.12
CA ILE A 33 -19.74 -1.63 -13.73
C ILE A 33 -19.66 -0.47 -14.72
N ALA A 34 -18.45 -0.06 -15.09
CA ALA A 34 -18.25 1.05 -16.02
C ALA A 34 -18.83 0.75 -17.41
N LEU A 35 -18.71 -0.50 -17.89
CA LEU A 35 -19.29 -0.93 -19.16
C LEU A 35 -20.82 -0.97 -19.15
N LYS A 36 -21.45 -1.18 -17.99
CA LYS A 36 -22.92 -1.12 -17.85
C LYS A 36 -23.48 0.28 -18.00
N ALA A 37 -22.67 1.33 -17.87
CA ALA A 37 -23.10 2.71 -18.12
C ALA A 37 -23.41 2.99 -19.60
N GLY A 38 -23.04 2.06 -20.51
CA GLY A 38 -23.24 2.20 -21.96
C GLY A 38 -22.10 2.97 -22.63
N SER A 39 -22.39 3.53 -23.81
CA SER A 39 -21.40 4.23 -24.64
C SER A 39 -20.76 5.39 -23.87
N SER A 40 -19.50 5.22 -23.51
CA SER A 40 -18.72 6.18 -22.73
C SER A 40 -17.44 6.56 -23.47
N PHE A 41 -16.99 7.79 -23.28
CA PHE A 41 -15.70 8.28 -23.78
C PHE A 41 -14.80 8.61 -22.59
N MET A 42 -13.64 7.97 -22.51
CA MET A 42 -12.66 8.23 -21.47
C MET A 42 -11.66 9.27 -21.95
N LEU A 43 -11.23 10.16 -21.05
CA LEU A 43 -10.03 10.97 -21.21
C LEU A 43 -9.24 10.90 -19.90
N ASN A 44 -8.07 10.26 -19.95
CA ASN A 44 -7.13 10.21 -18.84
C ASN A 44 -5.83 10.91 -19.21
N VAL A 45 -5.15 11.44 -18.21
CA VAL A 45 -3.81 12.03 -18.36
C VAL A 45 -2.83 11.36 -17.41
N THR A 46 -1.56 11.36 -17.79
CA THR A 46 -0.46 11.02 -16.87
C THR A 46 0.26 12.27 -16.46
N LEU A 47 0.81 12.28 -15.25
CA LEU A 47 1.45 13.45 -14.66
C LEU A 47 2.90 13.12 -14.30
N ASN A 48 3.78 14.12 -14.33
CA ASN A 48 5.09 14.05 -13.68
C ASN A 48 5.02 14.54 -12.23
N GLU A 49 6.17 14.58 -11.54
CA GLU A 49 6.27 15.05 -10.15
C GLU A 49 5.79 16.51 -9.96
N GLN A 50 5.97 17.36 -10.98
CA GLN A 50 5.51 18.76 -10.97
C GLN A 50 4.02 18.88 -11.37
N ARG A 51 3.30 17.76 -11.49
CA ARG A 51 1.89 17.68 -11.93
C ARG A 51 1.65 18.18 -13.35
N ASN A 52 2.68 18.27 -14.18
CA ASN A 52 2.54 18.58 -15.60
C ASN A 52 2.04 17.35 -16.36
N ILE A 53 1.16 17.56 -17.33
CA ILE A 53 0.66 16.49 -18.21
C ILE A 53 1.83 15.95 -19.05
N THR A 54 2.07 14.64 -18.96
CA THR A 54 3.09 13.93 -19.74
C THR A 54 2.51 13.20 -20.94
N ASN A 55 1.24 12.80 -20.87
CA ASN A 55 0.53 12.16 -21.98
C ASN A 55 -0.99 12.23 -21.78
N VAL A 56 -1.75 12.03 -22.86
CA VAL A 56 -3.22 12.01 -22.88
C VAL A 56 -3.72 10.74 -23.59
N PHE A 57 -4.66 10.03 -22.96
CA PHE A 57 -5.27 8.80 -23.49
C PHE A 57 -6.77 8.99 -23.57
N ALA A 58 -7.31 8.95 -24.79
CA ALA A 58 -8.72 9.23 -25.03
C ALA A 58 -9.37 8.19 -25.94
N GLY A 59 -10.64 7.85 -25.67
CA GLY A 59 -11.43 6.92 -26.49
C GLY A 59 -12.20 5.89 -25.69
N ASP A 60 -12.24 4.66 -26.22
CA ASP A 60 -12.88 3.50 -25.57
C ASP A 60 -12.30 3.28 -24.17
N ILE A 61 -13.19 3.12 -23.18
CA ILE A 61 -12.83 3.09 -21.76
C ILE A 61 -11.83 1.97 -21.41
N VAL A 62 -11.92 0.81 -22.05
CA VAL A 62 -11.03 -0.32 -21.75
C VAL A 62 -9.73 -0.18 -22.53
N LYS A 63 -9.80 0.10 -23.83
CA LYS A 63 -8.62 0.18 -24.71
C LYS A 63 -7.74 1.37 -24.35
N ALA A 64 -8.31 2.56 -24.21
CA ALA A 64 -7.53 3.75 -23.89
C ALA A 64 -6.95 3.68 -22.46
N HIS A 65 -7.68 3.12 -21.50
CA HIS A 65 -7.15 2.86 -20.14
C HIS A 65 -5.97 1.88 -20.18
N LYS A 66 -6.09 0.78 -20.93
CA LYS A 66 -5.01 -0.21 -21.08
C LYS A 66 -3.72 0.43 -21.62
N VAL A 67 -3.81 1.23 -22.67
CA VAL A 67 -2.65 1.94 -23.25
C VAL A 67 -2.04 2.90 -22.23
N GLY A 68 -2.87 3.60 -21.45
CA GLY A 68 -2.41 4.46 -20.35
C GLY A 68 -1.66 3.69 -19.26
N CYS A 69 -2.20 2.56 -18.81
CA CYS A 69 -1.54 1.68 -17.83
C CYS A 69 -0.20 1.14 -18.35
N GLU A 70 -0.13 0.70 -19.60
CA GLU A 70 1.10 0.22 -20.23
C GLU A 70 2.15 1.33 -20.35
N PHE A 71 1.72 2.58 -20.58
CA PHE A 71 2.61 3.74 -20.58
C PHE A 71 3.16 4.03 -19.18
N VAL A 72 2.29 4.16 -18.16
CA VAL A 72 2.69 4.46 -16.77
C VAL A 72 3.58 3.37 -16.18
N LYS A 73 3.29 2.10 -16.50
CA LYS A 73 4.07 0.95 -16.00
C LYS A 73 5.57 1.08 -16.33
N LYS A 74 5.93 1.70 -17.45
CA LYS A 74 7.34 1.86 -17.87
C LYS A 74 8.14 2.78 -16.95
N SER A 75 7.49 3.76 -16.33
CA SER A 75 8.17 4.74 -15.47
C SER A 75 7.87 4.52 -13.98
N ALA A 76 6.68 4.03 -13.64
CA ALA A 76 6.26 3.87 -12.25
C ALA A 76 6.64 2.51 -11.65
N MET A 77 6.91 1.48 -12.46
CA MET A 77 7.22 0.14 -11.94
C MET A 77 8.68 -0.24 -12.15
N GLN A 78 9.34 -0.66 -11.08
CA GLN A 78 10.77 -1.02 -11.10
C GLN A 78 10.96 -2.51 -10.81
N ARG A 79 11.59 -3.22 -11.74
CA ARG A 79 11.94 -4.63 -11.58
C ARG A 79 13.12 -4.79 -10.62
N VAL A 80 13.08 -5.81 -9.76
CA VAL A 80 14.24 -6.28 -8.98
C VAL A 80 14.31 -7.81 -8.99
N GLU A 81 15.53 -8.35 -8.97
CA GLU A 81 15.75 -9.80 -9.19
C GLU A 81 15.52 -10.67 -7.96
N LYS A 82 15.72 -10.10 -6.77
CA LYS A 82 15.69 -10.83 -5.50
C LYS A 82 15.10 -9.98 -4.39
N PRO A 83 14.39 -10.58 -3.42
CA PRO A 83 13.87 -9.85 -2.28
C PRO A 83 14.99 -9.27 -1.41
N PHE A 84 14.62 -8.33 -0.56
CA PHE A 84 15.49 -7.62 0.37
C PHE A 84 15.13 -7.99 1.81
N GLU A 85 16.13 -8.10 2.68
CA GLU A 85 15.91 -8.31 4.10
C GLU A 85 15.29 -7.09 4.79
N ILE A 86 15.67 -5.88 4.34
CA ILE A 86 15.18 -4.61 4.86
C ILE A 86 14.67 -3.75 3.71
N VAL A 87 13.48 -3.17 3.88
CA VAL A 87 12.93 -2.18 2.95
C VAL A 87 12.59 -0.91 3.72
N VAL A 88 13.26 0.20 3.38
CA VAL A 88 12.91 1.53 3.86
C VAL A 88 12.07 2.20 2.77
N THR A 89 10.84 2.59 3.08
CA THR A 89 9.94 3.26 2.14
C THR A 89 9.39 4.54 2.74
N THR A 90 8.95 5.45 1.89
CA THR A 90 8.16 6.62 2.30
C THR A 90 6.70 6.47 1.87
N ASN A 91 5.89 7.50 2.14
CA ASN A 91 4.61 7.73 1.46
C ASN A 91 4.63 9.00 0.57
N SER A 92 5.78 9.29 -0.04
CA SER A 92 6.02 10.40 -0.98
C SER A 92 5.88 11.82 -0.41
N GLY A 93 5.94 11.95 0.92
CA GLY A 93 5.90 13.24 1.63
C GLY A 93 4.58 14.00 1.47
N TYR A 94 4.54 15.23 1.97
CA TYR A 94 3.32 16.04 1.96
C TYR A 94 2.85 16.34 0.52
N PRO A 95 1.54 16.25 0.21
CA PRO A 95 0.42 15.92 1.12
C PRO A 95 0.04 14.43 1.13
N LEU A 96 0.87 13.55 0.56
CA LEU A 96 0.54 12.13 0.44
C LEU A 96 0.76 11.36 1.75
N ASP A 97 1.60 11.86 2.66
CA ASP A 97 1.89 11.25 3.97
C ASP A 97 1.18 11.90 5.17
N LEU A 98 0.07 12.62 4.91
CA LEU A 98 -0.69 13.37 5.93
C LEU A 98 -1.08 12.55 7.17
N ASN A 99 -1.42 11.27 7.01
CA ASN A 99 -1.88 10.40 8.09
C ASN A 99 -1.50 8.93 7.84
N LEU A 100 -1.56 8.12 8.91
CA LEU A 100 -1.15 6.71 8.86
C LEU A 100 -1.98 5.89 7.86
N TYR A 101 -3.27 6.23 7.67
CA TYR A 101 -4.13 5.59 6.68
C TYR A 101 -3.46 5.63 5.30
N GLN A 102 -2.93 6.78 4.87
CA GLN A 102 -2.24 6.88 3.58
C GLN A 102 -0.90 6.12 3.58
N GLY A 103 -0.17 6.13 4.69
CA GLY A 103 1.14 5.47 4.84
C GLY A 103 1.14 3.97 4.50
N VAL A 104 0.02 3.29 4.71
CA VAL A 104 -0.16 1.88 4.34
C VAL A 104 0.05 1.63 2.83
N LYS A 105 -0.13 2.64 1.97
CA LYS A 105 0.18 2.51 0.54
C LYS A 105 1.69 2.36 0.30
N GLY A 106 2.51 3.17 0.96
CA GLY A 106 3.96 3.05 0.96
C GLY A 106 4.40 1.69 1.51
N MET A 107 3.81 1.25 2.62
CA MET A 107 4.05 -0.08 3.19
C MET A 107 3.77 -1.20 2.18
N SER A 108 2.60 -1.17 1.53
CA SER A 108 2.21 -2.22 0.58
C SER A 108 3.07 -2.24 -0.68
N ALA A 109 3.53 -1.08 -1.16
CA ALA A 109 4.51 -1.01 -2.25
C ALA A 109 5.87 -1.61 -1.85
N GLY A 110 6.39 -1.26 -0.65
CA GLY A 110 7.66 -1.78 -0.14
C GLY A 110 7.62 -3.28 0.13
N ALA A 111 6.52 -3.80 0.66
CA ALA A 111 6.34 -5.21 0.99
C ALA A 111 6.47 -6.14 -0.22
N ARG A 112 6.28 -5.63 -1.45
CA ARG A 112 6.39 -6.41 -2.70
C ARG A 112 7.77 -7.03 -2.92
N ILE A 113 8.81 -6.34 -2.48
CA ILE A 113 10.20 -6.77 -2.67
C ILE A 113 10.87 -7.18 -1.36
N LEU A 114 10.10 -7.23 -0.28
CA LEU A 114 10.58 -7.67 1.02
C LEU A 114 10.61 -9.20 1.06
N LYS A 115 11.62 -9.75 1.75
CA LYS A 115 11.71 -11.17 2.08
C LYS A 115 10.69 -11.52 3.16
N GLU A 116 10.23 -12.76 3.17
CA GLU A 116 9.40 -13.28 4.27
C GLU A 116 10.15 -13.15 5.60
N GLY A 117 9.49 -12.61 6.62
CA GLY A 117 10.08 -12.29 7.93
C GLY A 117 11.05 -11.10 7.93
N GLY A 118 11.13 -10.34 6.84
CA GLY A 118 11.98 -9.15 6.74
C GLY A 118 11.49 -7.97 7.59
N THR A 119 12.21 -6.85 7.53
CA THR A 119 11.83 -5.60 8.20
C THR A 119 11.44 -4.53 7.17
N LEU A 120 10.22 -4.00 7.32
CA LEU A 120 9.77 -2.81 6.60
C LEU A 120 9.81 -1.59 7.51
N ILE A 121 10.43 -0.50 7.05
CA ILE A 121 10.45 0.78 7.76
C ILE A 121 9.71 1.80 6.90
N LEU A 122 8.58 2.30 7.39
CA LEU A 122 7.86 3.41 6.78
C LEU A 122 8.35 4.73 7.38
N ALA A 123 8.81 5.65 6.54
CA ALA A 123 9.01 7.05 6.88
C ALA A 123 7.83 7.88 6.35
N ALA A 124 7.00 8.39 7.25
CA ALA A 124 5.84 9.21 6.91
C ALA A 124 5.56 10.18 8.06
N GLU A 125 5.40 11.47 7.77
CA GLU A 125 5.22 12.47 8.82
C GLU A 125 3.97 12.19 9.67
N CYS A 126 2.87 11.79 9.02
CA CYS A 126 1.58 11.50 9.65
C CYS A 126 1.09 12.63 10.55
N ARG A 127 1.26 13.89 10.11
CA ARG A 127 0.94 15.09 10.91
C ARG A 127 -0.52 15.18 11.38
N GLU A 128 -1.46 14.55 10.69
CA GLU A 128 -2.87 14.46 11.07
C GLU A 128 -3.20 13.22 11.92
N GLY A 129 -2.19 12.47 12.32
CA GLY A 129 -2.38 11.31 13.18
C GLY A 129 -2.79 10.05 12.42
N VAL A 130 -3.49 9.20 13.17
CA VAL A 130 -4.46 8.25 12.64
C VAL A 130 -5.79 9.00 12.72
N PRO A 131 -6.54 9.21 11.62
CA PRO A 131 -7.71 10.09 11.66
C PRO A 131 -8.66 9.68 12.80
N GLY A 132 -8.73 10.49 13.84
CA GLY A 132 -9.28 10.07 15.13
C GLY A 132 -10.77 9.73 15.03
N GLY A 133 -11.16 8.55 15.52
CA GLY A 133 -12.54 8.09 15.44
C GLY A 133 -13.00 7.69 14.04
N SER A 134 -12.10 7.66 13.05
CA SER A 134 -12.36 7.06 11.74
C SER A 134 -12.71 5.57 11.86
N PRO A 135 -13.41 5.02 10.87
CA PRO A 135 -13.64 3.57 10.80
C PRO A 135 -12.36 2.73 10.91
N LEU A 136 -11.25 3.15 10.28
CA LEU A 136 -9.94 2.49 10.44
C LEU A 136 -9.45 2.53 11.88
N ASP A 137 -9.42 3.72 12.49
CA ASP A 137 -8.95 3.93 13.87
C ASP A 137 -9.73 3.04 14.86
N LYS A 138 -11.06 3.02 14.73
CA LYS A 138 -11.95 2.18 15.55
C LYS A 138 -11.69 0.70 15.34
N LEU A 139 -11.51 0.26 14.10
CA LEU A 139 -11.27 -1.15 13.77
C LEU A 139 -9.96 -1.64 14.37
N LEU A 140 -8.86 -0.90 14.16
CA LEU A 140 -7.55 -1.25 14.71
C LEU A 140 -7.61 -1.31 16.25
N ARG A 141 -8.20 -0.31 16.90
CA ARG A 141 -8.29 -0.26 18.37
C ARG A 141 -9.28 -1.26 18.97
N SER A 142 -10.19 -1.81 18.18
CA SER A 142 -11.14 -2.83 18.66
C SER A 142 -10.52 -4.22 18.80
N ALA A 143 -9.32 -4.43 18.26
CA ALA A 143 -8.59 -5.69 18.33
C ALA A 143 -7.39 -5.57 19.29
N GLY A 144 -7.02 -6.68 19.93
CA GLY A 144 -5.78 -6.79 20.71
C GLY A 144 -4.55 -7.07 19.85
N SER A 145 -4.72 -7.46 18.59
CA SER A 145 -3.62 -7.77 17.65
C SER A 145 -4.03 -7.57 16.19
N ILE A 146 -3.05 -7.52 15.29
CA ILE A 146 -3.32 -7.41 13.85
C ILE A 146 -3.91 -8.72 13.28
N GLU A 147 -3.57 -9.87 13.86
CA GLU A 147 -4.12 -11.19 13.52
C GLU A 147 -5.61 -11.27 13.89
N GLU A 148 -6.00 -10.68 15.01
CA GLU A 148 -7.40 -10.57 15.41
C GLU A 148 -8.18 -9.67 14.44
N VAL A 149 -7.57 -8.59 13.92
CA VAL A 149 -8.17 -7.79 12.83
C VAL A 149 -8.49 -8.66 11.62
N LEU A 150 -7.55 -9.47 11.13
CA LEU A 150 -7.80 -10.38 10.01
C LEU A 150 -8.89 -11.41 10.30
N THR A 151 -8.94 -11.91 11.52
CA THR A 151 -9.97 -12.85 11.98
C THR A 151 -11.36 -12.20 11.92
N MET A 152 -11.50 -10.97 12.42
CA MET A 152 -12.75 -10.20 12.33
C MET A 152 -13.14 -9.99 10.86
N LEU A 153 -12.21 -9.59 10.01
CA LEU A 153 -12.46 -9.33 8.58
C LEU A 153 -12.85 -10.59 7.80
N SER A 154 -12.40 -11.75 8.25
CA SER A 154 -12.74 -13.05 7.65
C SER A 154 -14.08 -13.60 8.14
N THR A 155 -14.71 -12.97 9.14
CA THR A 155 -15.98 -13.42 9.71
C THR A 155 -17.13 -13.15 8.72
N PRO A 156 -17.95 -14.15 8.37
CA PRO A 156 -19.07 -13.96 7.45
C PRO A 156 -20.02 -12.84 7.90
N GLY A 157 -20.31 -11.90 7.00
CA GLY A 157 -21.17 -10.75 7.28
C GLY A 157 -20.49 -9.59 8.00
N PHE A 158 -19.22 -9.72 8.41
CA PHE A 158 -18.48 -8.59 8.95
C PHE A 158 -18.12 -7.60 7.83
N VAL A 159 -18.66 -6.40 7.94
CA VAL A 159 -18.37 -5.29 7.03
C VAL A 159 -18.22 -4.01 7.84
N ARG A 160 -17.10 -3.32 7.67
CA ARG A 160 -16.85 -1.98 8.23
C ARG A 160 -16.26 -1.07 7.15
N PRO A 161 -16.66 0.22 7.09
CA PRO A 161 -15.97 1.17 6.23
C PRO A 161 -14.46 1.16 6.48
N GLU A 162 -13.66 1.42 5.45
CA GLU A 162 -12.19 1.47 5.52
C GLU A 162 -11.48 0.15 5.89
N GLN A 163 -12.21 -0.95 6.02
CA GLN A 163 -11.65 -2.25 6.41
C GLN A 163 -10.50 -2.75 5.50
N TRP A 164 -10.55 -2.40 4.21
CA TRP A 164 -9.52 -2.77 3.25
C TRP A 164 -8.15 -2.22 3.64
N GLN A 165 -8.10 -1.06 4.28
CA GLN A 165 -6.84 -0.45 4.68
C GLN A 165 -6.22 -1.22 5.84
N ALA A 166 -7.03 -1.59 6.84
CA ALA A 166 -6.61 -2.45 7.94
C ALA A 166 -6.18 -3.84 7.43
N GLN A 167 -6.90 -4.37 6.45
CA GLN A 167 -6.55 -5.66 5.83
C GLN A 167 -5.21 -5.61 5.11
N ILE A 168 -4.97 -4.58 4.29
CA ILE A 168 -3.69 -4.42 3.58
C ILE A 168 -2.55 -4.27 4.59
N GLN A 169 -2.73 -3.46 5.63
CA GLN A 169 -1.76 -3.34 6.71
C GLN A 169 -1.47 -4.71 7.35
N ALA A 170 -2.51 -5.47 7.66
CA ALA A 170 -2.37 -6.78 8.27
C ALA A 170 -1.66 -7.79 7.36
N LEU A 171 -1.94 -7.80 6.06
CA LEU A 171 -1.23 -8.65 5.09
C LEU A 171 0.25 -8.30 4.99
N VAL A 172 0.61 -7.00 5.08
CA VAL A 172 2.01 -6.59 5.17
C VAL A 172 2.66 -7.09 6.46
N GLN A 173 1.94 -7.00 7.59
CA GLN A 173 2.43 -7.45 8.89
C GLN A 173 2.53 -8.97 9.03
N GLN A 174 1.71 -9.74 8.32
CA GLN A 174 1.88 -11.20 8.23
C GLN A 174 3.21 -11.58 7.57
N LYS A 175 3.63 -10.79 6.58
CA LYS A 175 4.87 -11.02 5.85
C LYS A 175 6.11 -10.52 6.60
N ALA A 176 5.98 -9.48 7.42
CA ALA A 176 7.14 -8.74 7.91
C ALA A 176 6.88 -7.95 9.20
N GLU A 177 7.97 -7.67 9.92
CA GLU A 177 7.96 -6.66 10.98
C GLU A 177 7.87 -5.26 10.36
N VAL A 178 6.89 -4.46 10.78
CA VAL A 178 6.69 -3.09 10.28
C VAL A 178 7.02 -2.08 11.37
N LEU A 179 7.95 -1.18 11.06
CA LEU A 179 8.36 -0.07 11.89
C LEU A 179 7.96 1.27 11.24
N VAL A 180 7.59 2.26 12.05
CA VAL A 180 7.10 3.56 11.57
C VAL A 180 7.92 4.71 12.17
N HIS A 181 8.61 5.44 11.31
CA HIS A 181 9.24 6.72 11.61
C HIS A 181 8.27 7.86 11.25
N SER A 182 7.73 8.53 12.27
CA SER A 182 6.70 9.57 12.13
C SER A 182 6.67 10.53 13.31
N LEU A 183 5.81 11.55 13.26
CA LEU A 183 5.51 12.43 14.40
C LEU A 183 4.50 11.82 15.40
N LEU A 184 4.02 10.60 15.15
CA LEU A 184 3.06 9.93 16.04
C LEU A 184 3.73 9.52 17.36
N GLU A 185 3.00 9.70 18.45
CA GLU A 185 3.39 9.14 19.75
C GLU A 185 3.48 7.61 19.68
N GLU A 186 4.44 7.00 20.38
CA GLU A 186 4.65 5.55 20.37
C GLU A 186 3.40 4.76 20.76
N LYS A 187 2.65 5.22 21.77
CA LYS A 187 1.37 4.61 22.17
C LYS A 187 0.31 4.62 21.06
N THR A 188 0.35 5.62 20.16
CA THR A 188 -0.58 5.73 19.03
C THR A 188 -0.21 4.76 17.94
N VAL A 189 1.09 4.62 17.64
CA VAL A 189 1.61 3.61 16.71
C VAL A 189 1.32 2.19 17.22
N ALA A 190 1.56 1.94 18.51
CA ALA A 190 1.28 0.66 19.17
C ALA A 190 -0.22 0.32 19.16
N ALA A 191 -1.11 1.29 19.38
CA ALA A 191 -2.55 1.08 19.28
C ALA A 191 -3.05 0.75 17.86
N CYS A 192 -2.19 0.95 16.86
CA CYS A 192 -2.41 0.53 15.47
C CYS A 192 -1.71 -0.80 15.14
N HIS A 193 -1.23 -1.52 16.14
CA HIS A 193 -0.49 -2.79 16.00
C HIS A 193 0.84 -2.68 15.27
N LEU A 194 1.44 -1.49 15.26
CA LEU A 194 2.74 -1.20 14.64
C LEU A 194 3.79 -0.86 15.69
N LYS A 195 5.05 -0.77 15.29
CA LYS A 195 6.16 -0.36 16.18
C LYS A 195 6.76 0.97 15.72
N SER A 196 7.13 1.82 16.66
CA SER A 196 7.81 3.08 16.32
C SER A 196 9.27 2.86 15.93
N CYS A 197 9.77 3.70 15.03
CA CYS A 197 11.17 3.80 14.63
C CYS A 197 11.65 5.24 14.85
N PRO A 198 12.25 5.58 16.00
CA PRO A 198 12.71 6.93 16.27
C PRO A 198 13.83 7.38 15.32
N ASP A 199 14.72 6.46 14.94
CA ASP A 199 15.85 6.72 14.04
C ASP A 199 16.02 5.57 13.05
N ILE A 200 15.81 5.87 11.77
CA ILE A 200 15.90 4.90 10.68
C ILE A 200 17.34 4.39 10.52
N SER A 201 18.33 5.28 10.63
CA SER A 201 19.74 4.94 10.39
C SER A 201 20.27 3.99 11.46
N VAL A 202 19.93 4.27 12.73
CA VAL A 202 20.28 3.40 13.86
C VAL A 202 19.63 2.03 13.70
N GLU A 203 18.35 1.99 13.36
CA GLU A 203 17.61 0.74 13.21
C GLU A 203 18.12 -0.10 12.03
N VAL A 204 18.35 0.50 10.86
CA VAL A 204 18.94 -0.20 9.71
C VAL A 204 20.31 -0.76 10.05
N THR A 205 21.18 0.05 10.68
CA THR A 205 22.53 -0.38 11.09
C THR A 205 22.47 -1.57 12.05
N ARG A 206 21.58 -1.50 13.04
CA ARG A 206 21.39 -2.58 14.01
C ARG A 206 20.96 -3.88 13.34
N ARG A 207 20.01 -3.82 12.39
CA ARG A 207 19.52 -4.99 11.65
C ARG A 207 20.60 -5.59 10.75
N LEU A 208 21.36 -4.77 10.03
CA LEU A 208 22.48 -5.22 9.21
C LEU A 208 23.54 -5.95 10.05
N ASN A 209 23.86 -5.44 11.24
CA ASN A 209 24.79 -6.10 12.16
C ASN A 209 24.29 -7.48 12.64
N MET A 210 22.98 -7.67 12.73
CA MET A 210 22.39 -8.97 13.11
C MET A 210 22.31 -9.96 11.93
N LEU A 211 22.04 -9.46 10.73
CA LEU A 211 21.80 -10.28 9.53
C LEU A 211 23.10 -10.66 8.80
N GLY A 212 24.18 -9.90 9.00
CA GLY A 212 25.49 -10.14 8.38
C GLY A 212 25.69 -9.34 7.08
N SER A 213 26.90 -9.48 6.50
CA SER A 213 27.37 -8.66 5.37
C SER A 213 26.60 -8.84 4.06
N GLU A 214 25.92 -9.97 3.90
CA GLU A 214 25.15 -10.28 2.68
C GLU A 214 23.72 -9.72 2.71
N ALA A 215 23.30 -9.11 3.83
CA ALA A 215 21.97 -8.55 3.98
C ALA A 215 21.76 -7.35 3.06
N ARG A 216 20.61 -7.32 2.37
CA ARG A 216 20.29 -6.30 1.37
C ARG A 216 19.24 -5.33 1.90
N VAL A 217 19.47 -4.05 1.66
CA VAL A 217 18.53 -2.96 1.95
C VAL A 217 18.03 -2.36 0.65
N ALA A 218 16.71 -2.22 0.51
CA ALA A 218 16.11 -1.37 -0.51
C ALA A 218 15.61 -0.07 0.10
N VAL A 219 15.76 1.03 -0.64
CA VAL A 219 15.21 2.34 -0.26
C VAL A 219 14.24 2.78 -1.36
N LEU A 220 13.01 3.14 -0.98
CA LEU A 220 11.97 3.67 -1.86
C LEU A 220 11.64 5.11 -1.41
N PRO A 221 12.32 6.13 -1.95
CA PRO A 221 12.12 7.51 -1.55
C PRO A 221 10.73 8.06 -1.89
N GLN A 222 10.06 7.45 -2.85
CA GLN A 222 8.76 7.85 -3.38
C GLN A 222 7.78 6.67 -3.40
N GLY A 223 7.77 5.83 -2.37
CA GLY A 223 6.66 4.88 -2.21
C GLY A 223 5.35 5.66 -2.03
N PRO A 224 4.20 5.26 -2.61
CA PRO A 224 3.97 4.19 -3.60
C PRO A 224 4.03 4.65 -5.07
N LEU A 225 4.55 5.85 -5.37
CA LEU A 225 4.65 6.36 -6.75
C LEU A 225 5.64 5.54 -7.59
N THR A 226 6.74 5.09 -6.97
CA THR A 226 7.62 4.05 -7.52
C THR A 226 7.26 2.71 -6.88
N ILE A 227 6.87 1.74 -7.73
CA ILE A 227 6.32 0.46 -7.33
C ILE A 227 7.30 -0.63 -7.74
N PRO A 228 8.07 -1.19 -6.80
CA PRO A 228 8.98 -2.26 -7.16
C PRO A 228 8.26 -3.61 -7.25
N TYR A 229 8.79 -4.52 -8.04
CA TYR A 229 8.25 -5.88 -8.17
C TYR A 229 9.36 -6.91 -8.38
N LEU A 230 9.13 -8.12 -7.86
CA LEU A 230 9.94 -9.31 -8.13
C LEU A 230 9.53 -9.94 -9.46
N ASP A 231 10.49 -10.58 -10.12
CA ASP A 231 10.24 -11.45 -11.29
C ASP A 231 9.39 -12.67 -10.97
#